data_AF-A0A6I8N7C8-F1
#
_entry.id   AF-A0A6I8N7C8-F1
#
_cell.length_a   1.000
_cell.length_b   1.000
_cell.length_c   1.000
_cell.angle_alpha   90.00
_cell.angle_beta   90.00
_cell.angle_gamma   90.00
#
_symmetry.space_group_name_H-M   'P 1'
#
loop_
_entity.id
_entity.type
_entity.pdbx_description
1 polymer ?
#
loop_
_entity_poly.entity_id
_entity_poly.type
_entity_poly.pdbx_seq_one_letter_code
_entity_poly.pdbx_strand_id
1 'polypeptide(L)'
;MSFGPVEHGQATLTSSPSAVKLDSGRRLPRVKCGGVLSAPAGNLSSPNFPGRYPYDTRCLWLVVGPPGSSLLLRFLHVDLEFHATCRFDAVEVYRGEAGDPGNLIGRFCGRGPPPPLASAWHVLAVRFRSDKHVAGRGFAATYRQDVCGGVLSSLSGVIASPGYPEDYPNDAECRWTIRPAPPAPVKLVFADFQVETDAGCTFDYVAVLDGSAPGPGPPPRHCGHVRPADVVSRGHELLVVFKSDFNIGGRGFKAYYFSGQCQKVFTAVKGNFSSPQYPSSYPNDIRCHWTVRLPPGYHIRIFFLDLDLEGRDALTGGCDFDQLAAFDGGDRAAPPLGKWCGRETPGPVTSSQNQLLLVLSTDRSTARRGFSLAYVGGGPGLAGNRREGGKRWTWNWARGRWGPWGCFPDTCFPFSAPQVSRFILSIEGLGCAEHRTEHLGEDSRLRRRGPCPRGASGVVVEAGPERDFR
;
A
#
# COMPACT_ATOMS: atom_id res chain seq x y z
N MET A 1 -54.80 -30.36 -7.89
CA MET A 1 -53.56 -31.17 -7.77
C MET A 1 -52.53 -30.31 -7.07
N SER A 2 -52.17 -30.72 -5.87
CA SER A 2 -51.30 -30.06 -4.90
C SER A 2 -49.82 -30.16 -5.29
N PHE A 3 -49.10 -29.04 -5.30
CA PHE A 3 -47.64 -29.01 -5.33
C PHE A 3 -47.13 -28.69 -3.92
N GLY A 4 -46.38 -29.62 -3.33
CA GLY A 4 -45.74 -29.47 -2.01
C GLY A 4 -44.40 -28.74 -2.07
N PRO A 5 -43.85 -28.31 -0.91
CA PRO A 5 -42.63 -27.51 -0.83
C PRO A 5 -41.36 -28.36 -0.94
N VAL A 6 -40.29 -27.76 -1.48
CA VAL A 6 -38.94 -28.35 -1.56
C VAL A 6 -38.15 -27.96 -0.30
N GLU A 7 -37.77 -28.95 0.50
CA GLU A 7 -36.89 -28.80 1.67
C GLU A 7 -35.40 -28.76 1.30
N HIS A 8 -34.65 -27.98 2.08
CA HIS A 8 -33.19 -27.95 2.11
C HIS A 8 -32.62 -29.18 2.83
N GLY A 9 -31.67 -29.89 2.20
CA GLY A 9 -30.89 -30.95 2.84
C GLY A 9 -29.39 -30.74 2.63
N GLN A 10 -28.69 -30.32 3.69
CA GLN A 10 -27.25 -30.43 3.83
C GLN A 10 -26.87 -31.91 4.02
N ALA A 11 -25.98 -32.44 3.18
CA ALA A 11 -25.38 -33.77 3.39
C ALA A 11 -23.93 -33.62 3.87
N THR A 12 -23.72 -33.90 5.15
CA THR A 12 -22.43 -34.29 5.71
C THR A 12 -22.26 -35.79 5.52
N LEU A 13 -21.10 -36.23 5.01
CA LEU A 13 -20.73 -37.66 4.97
C LEU A 13 -19.33 -37.84 5.55
N THR A 14 -19.32 -38.29 6.80
CA THR A 14 -18.22 -39.04 7.40
C THR A 14 -18.43 -40.51 7.09
N SER A 15 -17.41 -41.21 6.59
CA SER A 15 -17.08 -42.60 6.93
C SER A 15 -16.02 -43.16 5.97
N SER A 16 -15.07 -43.85 6.58
CA SER A 16 -13.97 -44.59 5.96
C SER A 16 -14.48 -45.71 5.04
N PRO A 17 -13.67 -46.13 4.06
CA PRO A 17 -13.74 -47.50 3.57
C PRO A 17 -12.41 -48.24 3.72
N SER A 18 -12.49 -49.32 4.50
CA SER A 18 -12.01 -50.68 4.22
C SER A 18 -10.73 -50.88 3.42
N ALA A 19 -9.82 -51.63 4.06
CA ALA A 19 -8.59 -52.19 3.53
C ALA A 19 -8.81 -52.96 2.21
N VAL A 20 -7.97 -52.65 1.22
CA VAL A 20 -7.77 -53.47 0.01
C VAL A 20 -6.49 -54.29 0.23
N LYS A 21 -6.63 -55.62 0.14
CA LYS A 21 -5.55 -56.62 0.23
C LYS A 21 -4.46 -56.34 -0.83
N LEU A 22 -3.20 -56.37 -0.41
CA LEU A 22 -2.03 -56.28 -1.30
C LEU A 22 -1.94 -57.52 -2.18
N ASP A 23 -1.96 -57.33 -3.50
CA ASP A 23 -1.33 -58.25 -4.44
C ASP A 23 0.12 -57.84 -4.69
N SER A 24 1.01 -58.82 -4.64
CA SER A 24 2.46 -58.66 -4.69
C SER A 24 2.93 -58.41 -6.11
N GLY A 25 3.13 -57.14 -6.46
CA GLY A 25 3.88 -56.74 -7.64
C GLY A 25 4.68 -55.48 -7.33
N ARG A 26 6.01 -55.59 -7.25
CA ARG A 26 6.92 -54.47 -6.96
C ARG A 26 6.65 -53.29 -7.91
N ARG A 27 5.94 -52.27 -7.42
CA ARG A 27 5.87 -50.96 -8.04
C ARG A 27 6.99 -50.12 -7.42
N LEU A 28 7.97 -49.73 -8.24
CA LEU A 28 8.98 -48.74 -7.85
C LEU A 28 8.25 -47.50 -7.28
N PRO A 29 8.71 -46.91 -6.16
CA PRO A 29 8.06 -45.75 -5.59
C PRO A 29 8.04 -44.64 -6.64
N ARG A 30 6.84 -44.26 -7.10
CA ARG A 30 6.67 -43.10 -7.98
C ARG A 30 7.30 -41.92 -7.27
N VAL A 31 8.30 -41.30 -7.89
CA VAL A 31 8.92 -40.08 -7.38
C VAL A 31 7.82 -39.04 -7.23
N LYS A 32 7.47 -38.71 -5.99
CA LYS A 32 6.46 -37.68 -5.69
C LYS A 32 7.14 -36.32 -5.83
N CYS A 33 6.79 -35.60 -6.88
CA CYS A 33 7.30 -34.27 -7.17
C CYS A 33 6.13 -33.35 -7.55
N GLY A 34 6.30 -32.05 -7.33
CA GLY A 34 5.21 -31.08 -7.45
C GLY A 34 4.67 -30.64 -6.09
N GLY A 35 3.55 -29.92 -6.11
CA GLY A 35 2.88 -29.38 -4.92
C GLY A 35 2.41 -27.95 -5.12
N VAL A 36 1.73 -27.42 -4.11
CA VAL A 36 1.27 -26.03 -4.08
C VAL A 36 2.35 -25.15 -3.44
N LEU A 37 2.70 -24.06 -4.11
CA LEU A 37 3.73 -23.11 -3.71
C LEU A 37 3.08 -21.74 -3.47
N SER A 38 2.96 -21.32 -2.21
CA SER A 38 2.24 -20.09 -1.84
C SER A 38 3.11 -19.01 -1.19
N ALA A 39 4.41 -19.27 -1.01
CA ALA A 39 5.32 -18.30 -0.42
C ALA A 39 5.55 -17.11 -1.37
N PRO A 40 5.87 -15.89 -0.87
CA PRO A 40 6.13 -14.72 -1.72
C PRO A 40 7.23 -14.93 -2.77
N ALA A 41 8.17 -15.82 -2.50
CA ALA A 41 9.14 -16.28 -3.46
C ALA A 41 9.54 -17.72 -3.12
N GLY A 42 10.06 -18.44 -4.10
CA GLY A 42 10.60 -19.77 -3.86
C GLY A 42 11.24 -20.39 -5.09
N ASN A 43 11.72 -21.61 -4.92
CA ASN A 43 12.41 -22.36 -5.96
C ASN A 43 11.63 -23.64 -6.27
N LEU A 44 11.66 -24.06 -7.53
CA LEU A 44 11.20 -25.37 -7.97
C LEU A 44 12.19 -25.98 -8.95
N SER A 45 12.33 -27.29 -8.93
CA SER A 45 13.26 -28.01 -9.80
C SER A 45 12.73 -29.39 -10.15
N SER A 46 13.23 -29.94 -11.26
CA SER A 46 13.02 -31.35 -11.59
C SER A 46 13.59 -32.25 -10.48
N PRO A 47 13.05 -33.47 -10.32
CA PRO A 47 13.59 -34.40 -9.35
C PRO A 47 15.07 -34.68 -9.60
N ASN A 48 15.83 -34.87 -8.53
CA ASN A 48 17.28 -35.11 -8.52
C ASN A 48 18.16 -33.97 -9.02
N PHE A 49 17.63 -32.80 -9.40
CA PHE A 49 18.44 -31.66 -9.83
C PHE A 49 19.50 -31.31 -8.77
N PRO A 50 20.79 -31.09 -9.13
CA PRO A 50 21.35 -30.93 -10.49
C PRO A 50 21.73 -32.23 -11.22
N GLY A 51 21.46 -33.40 -10.63
CA GLY A 51 21.58 -34.71 -11.26
C GLY A 51 20.46 -35.00 -12.26
N ARG A 52 20.52 -36.16 -12.92
CA ARG A 52 19.57 -36.51 -13.97
C ARG A 52 18.16 -36.79 -13.42
N TYR A 53 17.14 -36.25 -14.08
CA TYR A 53 15.75 -36.55 -13.71
C TYR A 53 15.39 -38.01 -14.05
N PRO A 54 14.43 -38.62 -13.35
CA PRO A 54 13.96 -39.96 -13.66
C PRO A 54 13.11 -40.00 -14.95
N TYR A 55 13.11 -41.16 -15.60
CA TYR A 55 12.18 -41.47 -16.70
C TYR A 55 10.73 -41.56 -16.22
N ASP A 56 9.78 -41.47 -17.15
CA ASP A 56 8.33 -41.61 -16.95
C ASP A 56 7.80 -40.81 -15.74
N THR A 57 8.34 -39.59 -15.59
CA THR A 57 8.07 -38.73 -14.45
C THR A 57 7.11 -37.63 -14.86
N ARG A 58 6.13 -37.36 -13.99
CA ARG A 58 5.21 -36.23 -14.13
C ARG A 58 5.15 -35.47 -12.82
N CYS A 59 5.54 -34.20 -12.88
CA CYS A 59 5.47 -33.29 -11.75
C CYS A 59 4.54 -32.13 -12.10
N LEU A 60 3.76 -31.68 -11.12
CA LEU A 60 2.91 -30.50 -11.25
C LEU A 60 3.11 -29.59 -10.05
N TRP A 61 3.61 -28.38 -10.30
CA TRP A 61 3.66 -27.32 -9.31
C TRP A 61 2.56 -26.31 -9.60
N LEU A 62 1.82 -25.95 -8.55
CA LEU A 62 0.84 -24.87 -8.61
C LEU A 62 1.38 -23.71 -7.77
N VAL A 63 1.84 -22.66 -8.43
CA VAL A 63 2.29 -21.44 -7.76
C VAL A 63 1.08 -20.53 -7.56
N VAL A 64 0.81 -20.17 -6.32
CA VAL A 64 -0.37 -19.39 -5.92
C VAL A 64 0.09 -18.14 -5.19
N GLY A 65 -0.25 -16.97 -5.73
CA GLY A 65 -0.12 -15.66 -5.11
C GLY A 65 -1.45 -15.16 -4.54
N PRO A 66 -1.42 -14.04 -3.79
CA PRO A 66 -2.62 -13.33 -3.38
C PRO A 66 -3.50 -12.97 -4.58
N PRO A 67 -4.84 -13.01 -4.45
CA PRO A 67 -5.73 -12.52 -5.49
C PRO A 67 -5.37 -11.08 -5.89
N GLY A 68 -5.22 -10.84 -7.18
CA GLY A 68 -4.75 -9.55 -7.68
C GLY A 68 -3.24 -9.36 -7.65
N SER A 69 -2.43 -10.38 -7.42
CA SER A 69 -0.99 -10.35 -7.72
C SER A 69 -0.68 -11.00 -9.06
N SER A 70 0.55 -10.82 -9.53
CA SER A 70 1.16 -11.60 -10.60
C SER A 70 2.30 -12.46 -10.08
N LEU A 71 2.76 -13.40 -10.91
CA LEU A 71 3.90 -14.25 -10.63
C LEU A 71 4.92 -14.13 -11.76
N LEU A 72 6.18 -13.93 -11.43
CA LEU A 72 7.30 -14.09 -12.35
C LEU A 72 7.97 -15.43 -12.10
N LEU A 73 8.09 -16.22 -13.16
CA LEU A 73 8.84 -17.46 -13.18
C LEU A 73 10.12 -17.26 -13.99
N ARG A 74 11.26 -17.49 -13.37
CA ARG A 74 12.57 -17.43 -14.02
C ARG A 74 13.21 -18.80 -14.00
N PHE A 75 13.50 -19.36 -15.18
CA PHE A 75 14.33 -20.55 -15.28
C PHE A 75 15.80 -20.15 -15.12
N LEU A 76 16.48 -20.81 -14.19
CA LEU A 76 17.92 -20.67 -13.98
C LEU A 76 18.71 -21.66 -14.84
N HIS A 77 18.12 -22.83 -15.08
CA HIS A 77 18.74 -23.90 -15.85
C HIS A 77 17.67 -24.76 -16.52
N VAL A 78 17.94 -25.19 -17.75
CA VAL A 78 17.14 -26.19 -18.48
C VAL A 78 18.10 -27.05 -19.30
N ASP A 79 18.04 -28.37 -19.10
CA ASP A 79 18.74 -29.41 -19.87
C ASP A 79 17.83 -30.65 -19.93
N LEU A 80 16.91 -30.62 -20.89
CA LEU A 80 15.92 -31.66 -21.17
C LEU A 80 16.20 -32.33 -22.51
N GLU A 81 15.65 -33.52 -22.76
CA GLU A 81 15.73 -34.12 -24.09
C GLU A 81 15.15 -33.17 -25.14
N PHE A 82 15.91 -32.95 -26.22
CA PHE A 82 15.51 -32.04 -27.28
C PHE A 82 14.60 -32.73 -28.30
N HIS A 83 13.53 -32.04 -28.68
CA HIS A 83 12.75 -32.35 -29.87
C HIS A 83 12.23 -31.05 -30.48
N ALA A 84 12.10 -30.98 -31.81
CA ALA A 84 11.64 -29.78 -32.51
C ALA A 84 10.28 -29.23 -31.99
N THR A 85 9.44 -30.11 -31.44
CA THR A 85 8.14 -29.76 -30.84
C THR A 85 8.04 -30.07 -29.34
N CYS A 86 9.16 -30.41 -28.70
CA CYS A 86 9.23 -30.83 -27.30
C CYS A 86 8.21 -31.92 -26.93
N ARG A 87 8.04 -32.93 -27.80
CA ARG A 87 7.05 -34.01 -27.62
C ARG A 87 7.51 -35.10 -26.65
N PHE A 88 8.83 -35.21 -26.46
CA PHE A 88 9.45 -36.10 -25.47
C PHE A 88 9.39 -35.39 -24.11
N ASP A 89 10.54 -35.06 -23.55
CA ASP A 89 10.66 -34.33 -22.30
C ASP A 89 10.34 -32.85 -22.46
N ALA A 90 9.56 -32.30 -21.54
CA ALA A 90 9.20 -30.90 -21.57
C ALA A 90 8.86 -30.35 -20.19
N VAL A 91 9.16 -29.06 -20.01
CA VAL A 91 8.53 -28.23 -18.99
C VAL A 91 7.53 -27.30 -19.67
N GLU A 92 6.31 -27.31 -19.17
CA GLU A 92 5.21 -26.50 -19.66
C GLU A 92 4.73 -25.56 -18.58
N VAL A 93 4.42 -24.33 -18.98
CA VAL A 93 3.96 -23.29 -18.08
C VAL A 93 2.57 -22.90 -18.54
N TYR A 94 1.61 -22.93 -17.61
CA TYR A 94 0.21 -22.62 -17.84
C TYR A 94 -0.22 -21.42 -17.00
N ARG A 95 -1.10 -20.60 -17.57
CA ARG A 95 -1.90 -19.59 -16.87
C ARG A 95 -3.00 -20.31 -16.09
N GLY A 96 -2.97 -20.27 -14.75
CA GLY A 96 -3.96 -20.96 -13.93
C GLY A 96 -3.74 -22.48 -13.86
N GLU A 97 -4.80 -23.26 -14.10
CA GLU A 97 -4.77 -24.72 -13.99
C GLU A 97 -4.09 -25.39 -15.21
N ALA A 98 -3.30 -26.43 -14.98
CA ALA A 98 -2.63 -27.16 -16.06
C ALA A 98 -3.58 -28.09 -16.82
N GLY A 99 -3.47 -28.11 -18.14
CA GLY A 99 -4.15 -29.11 -18.98
C GLY A 99 -4.96 -28.53 -20.14
N ASP A 100 -5.35 -27.26 -20.05
CA ASP A 100 -6.02 -26.55 -21.13
C ASP A 100 -4.99 -25.95 -22.13
N PRO A 101 -5.04 -26.32 -23.43
CA PRO A 101 -4.18 -25.73 -24.45
C PRO A 101 -4.31 -24.20 -24.56
N GLY A 102 -5.50 -23.63 -24.29
CA GLY A 102 -5.73 -22.18 -24.35
C GLY A 102 -5.02 -21.39 -23.27
N ASN A 103 -4.54 -22.07 -22.21
CA ASN A 103 -3.82 -21.49 -21.09
C ASN A 103 -2.31 -21.76 -21.14
N LEU A 104 -1.80 -22.45 -22.17
CA LEU A 104 -0.38 -22.75 -22.30
C LEU A 104 0.40 -21.47 -22.65
N ILE A 105 1.25 -21.01 -21.72
CA ILE A 105 2.15 -19.87 -21.92
C ILE A 105 3.34 -20.31 -22.78
N GLY A 106 3.91 -21.47 -22.50
CA GLY A 106 5.05 -21.98 -23.25
C GLY A 106 5.39 -23.42 -22.92
N ARG A 107 6.06 -24.08 -23.87
CA ARG A 107 6.58 -25.45 -23.75
C ARG A 107 8.06 -25.44 -24.11
N PHE A 108 8.90 -25.89 -23.18
CA PHE A 108 10.36 -25.76 -23.29
C PHE A 108 11.06 -27.11 -23.14
N CYS A 109 12.09 -27.34 -23.94
CA CYS A 109 12.96 -28.52 -23.92
C CYS A 109 14.34 -28.16 -24.50
N GLY A 110 15.29 -29.10 -24.50
CA GLY A 110 16.66 -28.85 -24.93
C GLY A 110 17.51 -28.16 -23.86
N ARG A 111 18.51 -27.37 -24.30
CA ARG A 111 19.51 -26.73 -23.43
C ARG A 111 19.39 -25.23 -23.42
N GLY A 112 19.44 -24.66 -22.22
CA GLY A 112 19.40 -23.22 -21.97
C GLY A 112 18.03 -22.76 -21.47
N PRO A 113 17.98 -21.88 -20.45
CA PRO A 113 16.71 -21.38 -19.92
C PRO A 113 16.01 -20.43 -20.91
N PRO A 114 14.67 -20.44 -21.00
CA PRO A 114 13.91 -19.42 -21.72
C PRO A 114 13.96 -18.06 -21.00
N PRO A 115 13.52 -16.97 -21.65
CA PRO A 115 13.31 -15.68 -21.00
C PRO A 115 12.39 -15.78 -19.76
N PRO A 116 12.55 -14.87 -18.78
CA PRO A 116 11.67 -14.84 -17.61
C PRO A 116 10.21 -14.63 -18.02
N LEU A 117 9.30 -15.41 -17.44
CA LEU A 117 7.87 -15.38 -17.79
C LEU A 117 7.10 -14.65 -16.69
N ALA A 118 6.51 -13.49 -17.02
CA ALA A 118 5.60 -12.78 -16.13
C ALA A 118 4.15 -13.19 -16.43
N SER A 119 3.45 -13.71 -15.42
CA SER A 119 2.04 -14.05 -15.53
C SER A 119 1.15 -12.91 -15.05
N ALA A 120 0.11 -12.58 -15.81
CA ALA A 120 -0.90 -11.59 -15.40
C ALA A 120 -1.83 -12.07 -14.26
N TRP A 121 -1.59 -13.25 -13.67
CA TRP A 121 -2.51 -13.90 -12.74
C TRP A 121 -1.80 -14.35 -11.47
N HIS A 122 -2.61 -14.48 -10.42
CA HIS A 122 -2.18 -14.98 -9.13
C HIS A 122 -2.00 -16.50 -9.10
N VAL A 123 -2.21 -17.23 -10.21
CA VAL A 123 -2.01 -18.68 -10.28
C VAL A 123 -1.27 -19.06 -11.55
N LEU A 124 -0.21 -19.85 -11.39
CA LEU A 124 0.60 -20.38 -12.48
C LEU A 124 0.87 -21.86 -12.22
N ALA A 125 0.67 -22.70 -13.23
CA ALA A 125 1.00 -24.12 -13.15
C ALA A 125 2.23 -24.46 -13.98
N VAL A 126 3.21 -25.12 -13.36
CA VAL A 126 4.40 -25.65 -14.03
C VAL A 126 4.27 -27.17 -14.09
N ARG A 127 4.22 -27.72 -15.29
CA ARG A 127 4.16 -29.17 -15.53
C ARG A 127 5.45 -29.65 -16.14
N PHE A 128 6.13 -30.57 -15.46
CA PHE A 128 7.26 -31.29 -16.01
C PHE A 128 6.82 -32.70 -16.41
N ARG A 129 7.20 -33.13 -17.62
CA ARG A 129 7.06 -34.50 -18.09
C ARG A 129 8.39 -35.03 -18.61
N SER A 130 8.67 -36.30 -18.32
CA SER A 130 9.67 -37.08 -19.03
C SER A 130 9.07 -38.34 -19.64
N ASP A 131 9.66 -38.81 -20.74
CA ASP A 131 9.29 -40.08 -21.37
C ASP A 131 10.15 -41.26 -20.84
N LYS A 132 10.14 -42.40 -21.54
CA LYS A 132 10.81 -43.63 -21.09
C LYS A 132 12.31 -43.67 -21.42
N HIS A 133 12.82 -42.73 -22.20
CA HIS A 133 14.19 -42.74 -22.72
C HIS A 133 14.81 -41.35 -22.63
N VAL A 134 16.14 -41.30 -22.52
CA VAL A 134 16.95 -40.07 -22.44
C VAL A 134 16.62 -39.18 -21.23
N ALA A 135 17.66 -38.78 -20.52
CA ALA A 135 17.51 -37.88 -19.38
C ALA A 135 18.70 -36.94 -19.32
N GLY A 136 18.41 -35.65 -19.31
CA GLY A 136 19.34 -34.57 -19.04
C GLY A 136 19.43 -34.24 -17.55
N ARG A 137 20.10 -33.14 -17.21
CA ARG A 137 20.21 -32.64 -15.82
C ARG A 137 18.92 -32.01 -15.28
N GLY A 138 17.93 -31.78 -16.13
CA GLY A 138 16.64 -31.26 -15.73
C GLY A 138 16.61 -29.74 -15.68
N PHE A 139 15.76 -29.20 -14.81
CA PHE A 139 15.56 -27.77 -14.71
C PHE A 139 15.57 -27.30 -13.26
N ALA A 140 15.92 -26.03 -13.09
CA ALA A 140 15.71 -25.28 -11.87
C ALA A 140 15.13 -23.91 -12.22
N ALA A 141 14.13 -23.49 -11.45
CA ALA A 141 13.47 -22.22 -11.63
C ALA A 141 13.18 -21.57 -10.27
N THR A 142 13.07 -20.26 -10.28
CA THR A 142 12.65 -19.43 -9.14
C THR A 142 11.38 -18.71 -9.51
N TYR A 143 10.46 -18.57 -8.56
CA TYR A 143 9.29 -17.72 -8.71
C TYR A 143 9.30 -16.60 -7.69
N ARG A 144 8.72 -15.46 -8.06
CA ARG A 144 8.42 -14.35 -7.17
C ARG A 144 7.02 -13.85 -7.42
N GLN A 145 6.28 -13.62 -6.34
CA GLN A 145 5.04 -12.87 -6.36
C GLN A 145 5.38 -11.40 -6.61
N ASP A 146 4.49 -10.71 -7.31
CA ASP A 146 4.45 -9.27 -7.50
C ASP A 146 5.35 -8.72 -8.62
N VAL A 147 4.96 -8.94 -9.88
CA VAL A 147 5.74 -8.47 -11.04
C VAL A 147 5.01 -7.41 -11.87
N CYS A 148 3.70 -7.28 -11.74
CA CYS A 148 2.81 -6.26 -12.33
C CYS A 148 1.36 -6.78 -12.43
N GLY A 149 0.35 -5.94 -12.41
CA GLY A 149 -1.06 -6.31 -12.60
C GLY A 149 -1.88 -6.40 -11.31
N GLY A 150 -3.10 -6.93 -11.39
CA GLY A 150 -3.97 -7.14 -10.25
C GLY A 150 -5.33 -6.45 -10.27
N VAL A 151 -6.15 -6.71 -9.25
CA VAL A 151 -7.34 -5.89 -8.98
C VAL A 151 -6.97 -4.83 -7.94
N LEU A 152 -7.10 -3.56 -8.33
CA LEU A 152 -6.72 -2.41 -7.51
C LEU A 152 -7.98 -1.69 -7.02
N SER A 153 -8.27 -1.81 -5.72
CA SER A 153 -9.50 -1.27 -5.11
C SER A 153 -9.31 0.05 -4.37
N SER A 154 -8.07 0.54 -4.27
CA SER A 154 -7.75 1.80 -3.62
C SER A 154 -8.31 3.00 -4.40
N LEU A 155 -8.56 4.12 -3.71
CA LEU A 155 -9.02 5.36 -4.35
C LEU A 155 -7.92 6.05 -5.18
N SER A 156 -6.67 5.68 -4.93
CA SER A 156 -5.53 6.08 -5.74
C SER A 156 -4.42 5.06 -5.63
N GLY A 157 -3.50 5.10 -6.59
CA GLY A 157 -2.31 4.26 -6.55
C GLY A 157 -1.40 4.48 -7.74
N VAL A 158 -0.38 3.64 -7.81
CA VAL A 158 0.62 3.63 -8.88
C VAL A 158 0.63 2.26 -9.53
N ILE A 159 0.83 2.24 -10.84
CA ILE A 159 1.12 1.06 -11.64
C ILE A 159 2.38 1.34 -12.45
N ALA A 160 3.20 0.32 -12.66
CA ALA A 160 4.40 0.43 -13.47
C ALA A 160 4.67 -0.88 -14.20
N SER A 161 5.40 -0.80 -15.30
CA SER A 161 5.94 -1.98 -15.96
C SER A 161 6.85 -2.77 -15.00
N PRO A 162 6.98 -4.09 -15.18
CA PRO A 162 7.92 -4.88 -14.39
C PRO A 162 9.34 -4.35 -14.53
N GLY A 163 10.10 -4.31 -13.44
CA GLY A 163 11.50 -3.87 -13.47
C GLY A 163 11.72 -2.36 -13.50
N TYR A 164 10.67 -1.54 -13.67
CA TYR A 164 10.80 -0.08 -13.73
C TYR A 164 11.62 0.48 -12.56
N PRO A 165 12.61 1.38 -12.80
CA PRO A 165 12.90 2.08 -14.06
C PRO A 165 13.88 1.36 -15.01
N GLU A 166 14.29 0.13 -14.69
CA GLU A 166 15.09 -0.71 -15.60
C GLU A 166 14.22 -1.28 -16.72
N ASP A 167 14.86 -1.88 -17.72
CA ASP A 167 14.15 -2.44 -18.86
C ASP A 167 13.17 -3.55 -18.43
N TYR A 168 11.95 -3.49 -18.96
CA TYR A 168 10.96 -4.53 -18.72
C TYR A 168 11.37 -5.85 -19.40
N PRO A 169 10.97 -7.01 -18.85
CA PRO A 169 11.27 -8.31 -19.45
C PRO A 169 10.47 -8.54 -20.73
N ASN A 170 11.04 -9.34 -21.62
CA ASN A 170 10.36 -9.89 -22.79
C ASN A 170 9.24 -10.86 -22.36
N ASP A 171 8.27 -11.10 -23.23
CA ASP A 171 7.11 -11.98 -23.04
C ASP A 171 6.29 -11.66 -21.77
N ALA A 172 6.31 -10.39 -21.34
CA ALA A 172 5.57 -9.94 -20.18
C ALA A 172 4.12 -9.69 -20.55
N GLU A 173 3.19 -10.14 -19.70
CA GLU A 173 1.79 -9.74 -19.80
C GLU A 173 1.29 -9.30 -18.42
N CYS A 174 0.96 -8.03 -18.29
CA CYS A 174 0.43 -7.42 -17.08
C CYS A 174 -1.00 -6.94 -17.31
N ARG A 175 -1.89 -7.15 -16.34
CA ARG A 175 -3.28 -6.71 -16.42
C ARG A 175 -3.70 -6.12 -15.07
N TRP A 176 -3.97 -4.81 -15.04
CA TRP A 176 -4.50 -4.12 -13.86
C TRP A 176 -5.97 -3.78 -14.05
N THR A 177 -6.84 -4.32 -13.21
CA THR A 177 -8.25 -3.93 -13.11
C THR A 177 -8.39 -2.94 -11.96
N ILE A 178 -8.48 -1.66 -12.29
CA ILE A 178 -8.64 -0.58 -11.31
C ILE A 178 -10.13 -0.41 -11.05
N ARG A 179 -10.59 -0.79 -9.86
CA ARG A 179 -12.00 -0.73 -9.46
C ARG A 179 -12.11 -0.18 -8.03
N PRO A 180 -12.09 1.15 -7.86
CA PRO A 180 -12.09 1.78 -6.55
C PRO A 180 -13.35 1.43 -5.73
N ALA A 181 -13.18 1.37 -4.40
CA ALA A 181 -14.28 1.26 -3.45
C ALA A 181 -14.35 2.51 -2.56
N PRO A 182 -15.46 3.28 -2.55
CA PRO A 182 -16.70 3.07 -3.31
C PRO A 182 -16.55 3.30 -4.84
N PRO A 183 -17.46 2.74 -5.67
CA PRO A 183 -17.40 2.87 -7.14
C PRO A 183 -17.42 4.32 -7.60
N ALA A 184 -16.42 4.73 -8.38
CA ALA A 184 -16.33 6.07 -8.95
C ALA A 184 -15.42 6.09 -10.19
N PRO A 185 -15.55 7.12 -11.07
CA PRO A 185 -14.72 7.24 -12.27
C PRO A 185 -13.23 7.28 -11.96
N VAL A 186 -12.41 6.65 -12.78
CA VAL A 186 -10.96 6.52 -12.63
C VAL A 186 -10.27 7.40 -13.67
N LYS A 187 -9.46 8.35 -13.22
CA LYS A 187 -8.47 9.06 -14.02
C LYS A 187 -7.14 8.31 -13.96
N LEU A 188 -6.56 7.96 -15.10
CA LEU A 188 -5.23 7.39 -15.26
C LEU A 188 -4.30 8.42 -15.91
N VAL A 189 -3.15 8.66 -15.29
CA VAL A 189 -2.15 9.65 -15.71
C VAL A 189 -0.80 8.97 -15.84
N PHE A 190 -0.21 9.00 -17.03
CA PHE A 190 1.15 8.49 -17.23
C PHE A 190 2.16 9.54 -16.74
N ALA A 191 3.13 9.12 -15.94
CA ALA A 191 4.22 9.98 -15.49
C ALA A 191 5.46 9.81 -16.38
N ASP A 192 5.72 8.58 -16.81
CA ASP A 192 6.83 8.20 -17.68
C ASP A 192 6.37 7.11 -18.66
N PHE A 193 6.93 7.12 -19.87
CA PHE A 193 6.53 6.21 -20.94
C PHE A 193 7.65 6.02 -21.98
N GLN A 194 8.20 4.81 -22.02
CA GLN A 194 9.15 4.33 -23.01
C GLN A 194 8.90 2.83 -23.22
N VAL A 195 8.13 2.53 -24.25
CA VAL A 195 7.84 1.17 -24.72
C VAL A 195 8.43 1.05 -26.13
N GLU A 196 8.77 -0.17 -26.57
CA GLU A 196 9.30 -0.40 -27.91
C GLU A 196 8.46 0.32 -28.98
N THR A 197 9.12 0.94 -29.97
CA THR A 197 8.43 1.74 -30.98
C THR A 197 8.07 0.88 -32.20
N ASP A 198 6.78 0.83 -32.53
CA ASP A 198 6.28 0.23 -33.77
C ASP A 198 5.15 1.09 -34.36
N ALA A 199 5.01 1.10 -35.69
CA ALA A 199 4.00 1.91 -36.38
C ALA A 199 2.55 1.52 -36.02
N GLY A 200 2.32 0.28 -35.59
CA GLY A 200 1.02 -0.22 -35.16
C GLY A 200 0.94 -0.64 -33.69
N CYS A 201 2.02 -0.42 -32.91
CA CYS A 201 2.17 -0.95 -31.56
C CYS A 201 1.81 -2.45 -31.49
N THR A 202 2.38 -3.23 -32.42
CA THR A 202 2.11 -4.67 -32.59
C THR A 202 3.07 -5.57 -31.81
N PHE A 203 4.29 -5.08 -31.54
CA PHE A 203 5.26 -5.70 -30.65
C PHE A 203 4.85 -5.43 -29.19
N ASP A 204 5.46 -4.42 -28.56
CA ASP A 204 5.13 -4.02 -27.20
C ASP A 204 4.10 -2.90 -27.15
N TYR A 205 3.20 -2.96 -26.16
CA TYR A 205 2.20 -1.92 -25.99
C TYR A 205 1.58 -1.86 -24.59
N VAL A 206 1.06 -0.68 -24.28
CA VAL A 206 0.08 -0.45 -23.21
C VAL A 206 -1.28 -0.17 -23.85
N ALA A 207 -2.31 -0.92 -23.44
CA ALA A 207 -3.70 -0.69 -23.82
C ALA A 207 -4.53 -0.31 -22.60
N VAL A 208 -5.37 0.72 -22.75
CA VAL A 208 -6.27 1.19 -21.71
C VAL A 208 -7.71 0.97 -22.15
N LEU A 209 -8.45 0.17 -21.40
CA LEU A 209 -9.84 -0.18 -21.67
C LEU A 209 -10.74 0.40 -20.58
N ASP A 210 -11.82 1.01 -21.01
CA ASP A 210 -12.83 1.62 -20.15
C ASP A 210 -13.93 0.58 -19.82
N GLY A 211 -13.89 0.02 -18.61
CA GLY A 211 -14.74 -1.10 -18.17
C GLY A 211 -14.18 -2.51 -18.43
N SER A 212 -14.90 -3.52 -17.92
CA SER A 212 -14.50 -4.95 -17.99
C SER A 212 -14.72 -5.61 -19.35
N ALA A 213 -15.45 -4.95 -20.26
CA ALA A 213 -15.84 -5.50 -21.56
C ALA A 213 -15.08 -4.81 -22.69
N PRO A 214 -14.38 -5.55 -23.56
CA PRO A 214 -13.82 -4.98 -24.79
C PRO A 214 -14.99 -4.48 -25.66
N GLY A 215 -14.98 -3.19 -26.01
CA GLY A 215 -15.90 -2.64 -27.01
C GLY A 215 -15.65 -3.25 -28.41
N PRO A 216 -16.47 -2.88 -29.42
CA PRO A 216 -16.23 -3.34 -30.79
C PRO A 216 -14.92 -2.75 -31.33
N GLY A 217 -13.91 -3.61 -31.54
CA GLY A 217 -12.60 -3.27 -32.09
C GLY A 217 -11.42 -3.56 -31.15
N PRO A 218 -10.18 -3.67 -31.65
CA PRO A 218 -9.00 -3.77 -30.80
C PRO A 218 -8.86 -2.49 -29.96
N PRO A 219 -8.55 -2.59 -28.64
CA PRO A 219 -8.40 -1.41 -27.80
C PRO A 219 -7.22 -0.56 -28.29
N PRO A 220 -7.27 0.77 -28.13
CA PRO A 220 -6.16 1.65 -28.48
C PRO A 220 -4.88 1.16 -27.80
N ARG A 221 -3.82 1.01 -28.60
CA ARG A 221 -2.50 0.59 -28.15
C ARG A 221 -1.57 1.79 -28.17
N HIS A 222 -0.73 1.88 -27.15
CA HIS A 222 0.27 2.94 -27.01
C HIS A 222 1.65 2.31 -26.89
N CYS A 223 2.62 2.86 -27.62
CA CYS A 223 3.99 2.40 -27.65
C CYS A 223 4.94 3.56 -28.02
N GLY A 224 6.25 3.35 -28.00
CA GLY A 224 7.25 4.38 -28.21
C GLY A 224 7.52 5.27 -26.99
N HIS A 225 7.96 6.51 -27.23
CA HIS A 225 8.40 7.46 -26.18
C HIS A 225 7.40 8.58 -25.89
N VAL A 226 6.32 8.66 -26.66
CA VAL A 226 5.31 9.72 -26.48
C VAL A 226 4.36 9.27 -25.38
N ARG A 227 4.30 10.05 -24.31
CA ARG A 227 3.38 9.81 -23.20
C ARG A 227 1.92 9.81 -23.71
N PRO A 228 1.13 8.76 -23.41
CA PRO A 228 -0.30 8.73 -23.72
C PRO A 228 -1.05 9.88 -23.03
N ALA A 229 -2.14 10.32 -23.64
CA ALA A 229 -3.03 11.29 -23.01
C ALA A 229 -3.69 10.71 -21.75
N ASP A 230 -4.02 11.59 -20.80
CA ASP A 230 -4.77 11.23 -19.60
C ASP A 230 -6.11 10.60 -19.98
N VAL A 231 -6.44 9.48 -19.34
CA VAL A 231 -7.69 8.75 -19.57
C VAL A 231 -8.58 8.94 -18.36
N VAL A 232 -9.85 9.30 -18.59
CA VAL A 232 -10.90 9.27 -17.55
C VAL A 232 -11.91 8.21 -17.95
N SER A 233 -12.14 7.21 -17.10
CA SER A 233 -13.12 6.16 -17.36
C SER A 233 -14.54 6.73 -17.39
N ARG A 234 -15.37 6.24 -18.31
CA ARG A 234 -16.82 6.49 -18.32
C ARG A 234 -17.51 5.76 -17.17
N GLY A 235 -16.98 4.58 -16.80
CA GLY A 235 -17.50 3.75 -15.71
C GLY A 235 -16.72 3.91 -14.40
N HIS A 236 -16.88 2.93 -13.50
CA HIS A 236 -16.17 2.83 -12.21
C HIS A 236 -15.01 1.83 -12.24
N GLU A 237 -14.58 1.45 -13.44
CA GLU A 237 -13.54 0.45 -13.65
C GLU A 237 -12.72 0.79 -14.89
N LEU A 238 -11.41 0.58 -14.80
CA LEU A 238 -10.47 0.78 -15.91
C LEU A 238 -9.51 -0.42 -15.95
N LEU A 239 -9.37 -1.06 -17.11
CA LEU A 239 -8.44 -2.16 -17.33
C LEU A 239 -7.22 -1.65 -18.09
N VAL A 240 -6.04 -1.73 -17.47
CA VAL A 240 -4.76 -1.45 -18.12
C VAL A 240 -4.07 -2.76 -18.45
N VAL A 241 -3.67 -2.94 -19.70
CA VAL A 241 -2.93 -4.11 -20.16
C VAL A 241 -1.57 -3.65 -20.68
N PHE A 242 -0.50 -4.28 -20.22
CA PHE A 242 0.83 -4.16 -20.82
C PHE A 242 1.24 -5.51 -21.39
N LYS A 243 1.73 -5.52 -22.62
CA LYS A 243 2.31 -6.69 -23.28
C LYS A 243 3.67 -6.35 -23.88
N SER A 244 4.62 -7.27 -23.74
CA SER A 244 5.84 -7.29 -24.53
C SER A 244 6.00 -8.58 -25.32
N ASP A 245 6.74 -8.52 -26.42
CA ASP A 245 7.08 -9.67 -27.25
C ASP A 245 8.41 -10.33 -26.84
N PHE A 246 8.98 -11.19 -27.69
CA PHE A 246 10.15 -12.01 -27.35
C PHE A 246 11.48 -11.23 -27.31
N ASN A 247 11.54 -9.97 -27.78
CA ASN A 247 12.77 -9.18 -27.81
C ASN A 247 12.54 -7.67 -27.62
N ILE A 248 13.63 -6.94 -27.36
CA ILE A 248 13.65 -5.47 -27.26
C ILE A 248 12.76 -4.91 -26.14
N GLY A 249 13.32 -4.87 -24.92
CA GLY A 249 12.74 -4.11 -23.82
C GLY A 249 13.09 -2.61 -23.86
N GLY A 250 12.31 -1.80 -23.15
CA GLY A 250 12.66 -0.43 -22.79
C GLY A 250 12.41 -0.19 -21.31
N ARG A 251 12.73 1.01 -20.80
CA ARG A 251 12.51 1.36 -19.38
C ARG A 251 11.06 1.20 -18.91
N GLY A 252 10.12 1.20 -19.85
CA GLY A 252 8.70 0.93 -19.63
C GLY A 252 7.93 2.16 -19.21
N PHE A 253 6.98 2.00 -18.30
CA PHE A 253 6.08 3.10 -17.93
C PHE A 253 5.83 3.14 -16.43
N LYS A 254 5.48 4.34 -15.96
CA LYS A 254 4.92 4.58 -14.64
C LYS A 254 3.66 5.41 -14.80
N ALA A 255 2.56 4.95 -14.24
CA ALA A 255 1.29 5.67 -14.27
C ALA A 255 0.65 5.69 -12.90
N TYR A 256 -0.09 6.75 -12.63
CA TYR A 256 -0.88 6.90 -11.43
C TYR A 256 -2.36 6.88 -11.78
N TYR A 257 -3.16 6.29 -10.92
CA TYR A 257 -4.60 6.32 -11.05
C TYR A 257 -5.26 6.97 -9.85
N PHE A 258 -6.39 7.62 -10.10
CA PHE A 258 -7.20 8.32 -9.13
C PHE A 258 -8.66 8.06 -9.43
N SER A 259 -9.39 7.55 -8.45
CA SER A 259 -10.83 7.71 -8.47
C SER A 259 -11.13 9.19 -8.31
N GLY A 260 -11.99 9.77 -9.17
CA GLY A 260 -12.37 11.19 -9.26
C GLY A 260 -12.96 11.79 -7.99
N GLN A 261 -12.85 11.07 -6.89
CA GLN A 261 -13.05 11.53 -5.56
C GLN A 261 -11.91 10.95 -4.70
N CYS A 262 -10.76 11.61 -4.60
CA CYS A 262 -9.99 11.59 -3.32
C CYS A 262 -10.80 12.32 -2.23
N GLN A 263 -12.13 12.14 -2.26
CA GLN A 263 -13.06 12.68 -1.33
C GLN A 263 -13.31 11.69 -0.24
N LYS A 264 -13.34 12.20 0.97
CA LYS A 264 -13.61 11.39 2.15
C LYS A 264 -14.41 12.21 3.12
N VAL A 265 -15.51 11.63 3.58
CA VAL A 265 -16.29 12.20 4.67
C VAL A 265 -15.84 11.54 5.97
N PHE A 266 -15.34 12.36 6.89
CA PHE A 266 -14.98 11.93 8.24
C PHE A 266 -16.09 12.28 9.20
N THR A 267 -16.58 11.26 9.91
CA THR A 267 -17.64 11.41 10.93
C THR A 267 -17.13 11.18 12.36
N ALA A 268 -15.90 10.69 12.51
CA ALA A 268 -15.26 10.51 13.81
C ALA A 268 -14.86 11.86 14.41
N VAL A 269 -15.01 12.03 15.73
CA VAL A 269 -14.67 13.26 16.47
C VAL A 269 -13.17 13.62 16.47
N LYS A 270 -12.30 12.71 16.04
CA LYS A 270 -10.89 12.97 15.83
C LYS A 270 -10.38 12.11 14.68
N GLY A 271 -9.36 12.57 13.99
CA GLY A 271 -8.75 11.80 12.90
C GLY A 271 -7.52 12.50 12.34
N ASN A 272 -6.87 11.81 11.40
CA ASN A 272 -5.78 12.35 10.60
C ASN A 272 -5.93 11.89 9.15
N PHE A 273 -5.35 12.65 8.23
CA PHE A 273 -5.27 12.31 6.83
C PHE A 273 -4.21 13.15 6.11
N SER A 274 -3.79 12.68 4.96
CA SER A 274 -2.71 13.27 4.18
C SER A 274 -3.13 13.40 2.72
N SER A 275 -2.38 14.21 1.96
CA SER A 275 -2.51 14.25 0.50
C SER A 275 -2.23 12.87 -0.12
N PRO A 276 -2.71 12.62 -1.35
CA PRO A 276 -2.39 11.38 -2.06
C PRO A 276 -0.88 11.17 -2.14
N GLN A 277 -0.44 9.93 -1.93
CA GLN A 277 0.96 9.47 -2.03
C GLN A 277 1.94 10.02 -0.99
N TYR A 278 1.50 10.85 -0.04
CA TYR A 278 2.36 11.36 1.03
C TYR A 278 3.12 10.22 1.73
N PRO A 279 4.45 10.33 1.97
CA PRO A 279 5.31 11.52 1.81
C PRO A 279 5.94 11.68 0.41
N SER A 280 5.57 10.84 -0.56
CA SER A 280 5.97 11.01 -1.97
C SER A 280 5.18 12.15 -2.63
N SER A 281 5.61 12.56 -3.83
CA SER A 281 5.00 13.68 -4.53
C SER A 281 3.52 13.46 -4.83
N TYR A 282 2.66 14.43 -4.54
CA TYR A 282 1.25 14.33 -4.95
C TYR A 282 1.11 14.38 -6.48
N PRO A 283 -0.03 13.97 -7.04
CA PRO A 283 -0.28 14.03 -8.47
C PRO A 283 -0.60 15.42 -9.00
N ASN A 284 -0.29 15.65 -10.27
CA ASN A 284 -0.75 16.82 -11.03
C ASN A 284 -2.22 16.64 -11.48
N ASP A 285 -2.90 17.74 -11.78
CA ASP A 285 -4.26 17.81 -12.31
C ASP A 285 -5.31 17.04 -11.49
N ILE A 286 -5.23 17.17 -10.16
CA ILE A 286 -6.22 16.59 -9.23
C ILE A 286 -6.98 17.65 -8.45
N ARG A 287 -8.19 17.27 -8.03
CA ARG A 287 -9.01 18.04 -7.10
C ARG A 287 -9.60 17.14 -6.03
N CYS A 288 -9.02 17.16 -4.83
CA CYS A 288 -9.45 16.32 -3.70
C CYS A 288 -10.33 17.09 -2.71
N HIS A 289 -11.29 16.42 -2.07
CA HIS A 289 -12.20 17.06 -1.10
C HIS A 289 -12.36 16.25 0.19
N TRP A 290 -11.85 16.72 1.32
CA TRP A 290 -12.07 16.07 2.61
C TRP A 290 -13.11 16.86 3.40
N THR A 291 -14.24 16.23 3.71
CA THR A 291 -15.29 16.84 4.53
C THR A 291 -15.27 16.21 5.91
N VAL A 292 -15.08 17.01 6.95
CA VAL A 292 -15.30 16.57 8.34
C VAL A 292 -16.73 16.98 8.71
N ARG A 293 -17.58 16.02 9.06
CA ARG A 293 -18.98 16.24 9.43
C ARG A 293 -19.24 15.62 10.80
N LEU A 294 -19.42 16.47 11.80
CA LEU A 294 -19.71 16.09 13.18
C LEU A 294 -21.18 16.35 13.53
N PRO A 295 -21.67 15.83 14.67
CA PRO A 295 -23.00 16.18 15.17
C PRO A 295 -23.15 17.70 15.40
N PRO A 296 -24.38 18.24 15.31
CA PRO A 296 -24.65 19.65 15.64
C PRO A 296 -24.11 20.05 17.02
N GLY A 297 -23.60 21.29 17.14
CA GLY A 297 -23.00 21.82 18.36
C GLY A 297 -21.49 21.56 18.50
N TYR A 298 -20.90 20.74 17.64
CA TYR A 298 -19.44 20.60 17.55
C TYR A 298 -18.83 21.67 16.65
N HIS A 299 -17.62 22.11 16.99
CA HIS A 299 -16.70 22.82 16.09
C HIS A 299 -15.51 21.93 15.76
N ILE A 300 -14.92 22.11 14.58
CA ILE A 300 -13.82 21.28 14.07
C ILE A 300 -12.55 22.13 14.08
N ARG A 301 -11.51 21.65 14.74
CA ARG A 301 -10.18 22.27 14.73
C ARG A 301 -9.19 21.39 14.00
N ILE A 302 -8.55 21.92 12.96
CA ILE A 302 -7.53 21.24 12.16
C ILE A 302 -6.13 21.72 12.56
N PHE A 303 -5.17 20.81 12.50
CA PHE A 303 -3.76 21.02 12.80
C PHE A 303 -2.92 20.53 11.62
N PHE A 304 -2.05 21.40 11.10
CA PHE A 304 -1.09 21.03 10.08
C PHE A 304 0.12 20.37 10.71
N LEU A 305 0.39 19.12 10.33
CA LEU A 305 1.57 18.38 10.76
C LEU A 305 2.73 18.57 9.77
N ASP A 306 2.40 18.66 8.48
CA ASP A 306 3.34 18.94 7.39
C ASP A 306 2.60 19.59 6.21
N LEU A 307 3.28 20.47 5.47
CA LEU A 307 2.80 21.12 4.24
C LEU A 307 3.99 21.47 3.33
N ASP A 308 4.04 20.87 2.15
CA ASP A 308 4.98 21.15 1.06
C ASP A 308 4.22 21.02 -0.27
N LEU A 309 3.67 22.13 -0.74
CA LEU A 309 3.03 22.30 -2.06
C LEU A 309 3.88 23.19 -2.96
N GLU A 310 3.54 23.27 -4.24
CA GLU A 310 4.13 24.27 -5.14
C GLU A 310 4.06 25.67 -4.53
N GLY A 311 5.10 26.47 -4.79
CA GLY A 311 5.25 27.78 -4.20
C GLY A 311 4.25 28.80 -4.73
N ARG A 312 4.33 30.01 -4.19
CA ARG A 312 3.55 31.15 -4.69
C ARG A 312 3.99 31.50 -6.10
N ASP A 313 3.04 31.97 -6.91
CA ASP A 313 3.34 32.58 -8.19
C ASP A 313 4.19 33.85 -7.97
N ALA A 314 5.29 33.96 -8.71
CA ALA A 314 6.26 35.02 -8.52
C ALA A 314 5.75 36.39 -8.97
N LEU A 315 4.71 36.44 -9.82
CA LEU A 315 4.12 37.65 -10.36
C LEU A 315 2.96 38.14 -9.48
N THR A 316 2.10 37.24 -9.01
CA THR A 316 0.91 37.59 -8.22
C THR A 316 1.16 37.54 -6.70
N GLY A 317 2.18 36.79 -6.25
CA GLY A 317 2.38 36.44 -4.84
C GLY A 317 1.32 35.48 -4.27
N GLY A 318 0.40 35.03 -5.11
CA GLY A 318 -0.73 34.18 -4.77
C GLY A 318 -0.41 32.69 -4.85
N CYS A 319 -1.32 31.87 -4.33
CA CYS A 319 -1.30 30.42 -4.52
C CYS A 319 -2.13 30.06 -5.77
N ASP A 320 -1.57 30.32 -6.95
CA ASP A 320 -2.29 30.22 -8.22
C ASP A 320 -2.09 28.86 -8.92
N PHE A 321 -0.98 28.19 -8.61
CA PHE A 321 -0.72 26.81 -9.00
C PHE A 321 -1.40 25.85 -8.00
N ASP A 322 -0.62 25.02 -7.32
CA ASP A 322 -1.12 24.08 -6.32
C ASP A 322 -1.54 24.78 -5.03
N GLN A 323 -2.74 24.46 -4.55
CA GLN A 323 -3.30 25.08 -3.36
C GLN A 323 -4.14 24.10 -2.54
N LEU A 324 -4.04 24.25 -1.21
CA LEU A 324 -4.96 23.66 -0.24
C LEU A 324 -5.84 24.77 0.32
N ALA A 325 -7.16 24.61 0.24
CA ALA A 325 -8.14 25.57 0.76
C ALA A 325 -9.05 24.89 1.80
N ALA A 326 -9.41 25.61 2.86
CA ALA A 326 -10.41 25.18 3.84
C ALA A 326 -11.63 26.10 3.81
N PHE A 327 -12.82 25.54 4.03
CA PHE A 327 -14.11 26.23 4.01
C PHE A 327 -14.91 25.89 5.28
N ASP A 328 -15.60 26.89 5.83
CA ASP A 328 -16.40 26.82 7.06
C ASP A 328 -17.80 26.25 6.80
N GLY A 329 -17.84 25.03 6.26
CA GLY A 329 -19.06 24.33 5.87
C GLY A 329 -18.77 23.06 5.07
N GLY A 330 -19.83 22.43 4.57
CA GLY A 330 -19.72 21.17 3.82
C GLY A 330 -19.39 21.33 2.33
N ASP A 331 -19.39 22.55 1.80
CA ASP A 331 -19.23 22.86 0.38
C ASP A 331 -18.32 24.08 0.14
N ARG A 332 -18.07 24.39 -1.13
CA ARG A 332 -17.20 25.50 -1.56
C ARG A 332 -17.90 26.86 -1.62
N ALA A 333 -19.21 26.90 -1.43
CA ALA A 333 -19.95 28.17 -1.30
C ALA A 333 -19.87 28.71 0.13
N ALA A 334 -19.51 27.87 1.10
CA ALA A 334 -19.22 28.28 2.47
C ALA A 334 -18.02 29.26 2.56
N PRO A 335 -17.96 30.10 3.61
CA PRO A 335 -16.85 31.06 3.80
C PRO A 335 -15.49 30.38 3.84
N PRO A 336 -14.45 30.89 3.14
CA PRO A 336 -13.12 30.32 3.20
C PRO A 336 -12.46 30.59 4.57
N LEU A 337 -11.93 29.55 5.19
CA LEU A 337 -11.15 29.64 6.43
C LEU A 337 -9.65 29.89 6.16
N GLY A 338 -9.18 29.51 4.97
CA GLY A 338 -7.82 29.78 4.54
C GLY A 338 -7.45 29.10 3.23
N LYS A 339 -6.34 29.56 2.64
CA LYS A 339 -5.77 29.07 1.39
C LYS A 339 -4.25 29.08 1.52
N TRP A 340 -3.61 27.95 1.24
CA TRP A 340 -2.20 27.70 1.49
C TRP A 340 -1.50 27.02 0.32
N CYS A 341 -0.22 27.34 0.15
CA CYS A 341 0.71 26.76 -0.81
C CYS A 341 2.15 26.91 -0.26
N GLY A 342 3.15 26.36 -0.94
CA GLY A 342 4.53 26.40 -0.50
C GLY A 342 4.82 25.48 0.68
N ARG A 343 5.83 25.85 1.48
CA ARG A 343 6.44 25.02 2.54
C ARG A 343 6.16 25.51 3.96
N GLU A 344 5.46 26.63 4.11
CA GLU A 344 5.21 27.23 5.41
C GLU A 344 4.02 26.53 6.07
N THR A 345 4.27 25.86 7.20
CA THR A 345 3.23 25.14 7.94
C THR A 345 2.28 26.12 8.64
N PRO A 346 0.98 26.15 8.29
CA PRO A 346 0.05 27.10 8.88
C PRO A 346 -0.29 26.79 10.34
N GLY A 347 -0.77 27.80 11.07
CA GLY A 347 -1.36 27.63 12.38
C GLY A 347 -2.68 26.84 12.36
N PRO A 348 -3.16 26.33 13.52
CA PRO A 348 -4.41 25.59 13.58
C PRO A 348 -5.62 26.46 13.21
N VAL A 349 -6.56 25.89 12.46
CA VAL A 349 -7.78 26.57 11.99
C VAL A 349 -9.00 25.91 12.63
N THR A 350 -10.00 26.72 13.01
CA THR A 350 -11.22 26.23 13.69
C THR A 350 -12.45 26.67 12.89
N SER A 351 -13.38 25.74 12.63
CA SER A 351 -14.68 26.04 12.04
C SER A 351 -15.62 26.69 13.05
N SER A 352 -16.57 27.50 12.57
CA SER A 352 -17.69 27.97 13.39
C SER A 352 -18.83 26.96 13.46
N GLN A 353 -18.88 26.02 12.50
CA GLN A 353 -19.94 25.02 12.37
C GLN A 353 -19.44 23.58 12.61
N ASN A 354 -20.37 22.63 12.55
CA ASN A 354 -20.11 21.20 12.67
C ASN A 354 -19.66 20.54 11.35
N GLN A 355 -19.38 21.34 10.32
CA GLN A 355 -18.85 20.88 9.05
C GLN A 355 -17.65 21.74 8.62
N LEU A 356 -16.64 21.09 8.05
CA LEU A 356 -15.48 21.75 7.47
C LEU A 356 -15.07 20.98 6.21
N LEU A 357 -14.82 21.71 5.12
CA LEU A 357 -14.36 21.17 3.85
C LEU A 357 -12.92 21.60 3.59
N LEU A 358 -12.06 20.66 3.22
CA LEU A 358 -10.70 20.89 2.72
C LEU A 358 -10.61 20.48 1.25
N VAL A 359 -10.05 21.34 0.41
CA VAL A 359 -9.91 21.12 -1.03
C VAL A 359 -8.46 21.30 -1.46
N LEU A 360 -7.82 20.24 -1.95
CA LEU A 360 -6.54 20.32 -2.67
C LEU A 360 -6.85 20.48 -4.15
N SER A 361 -6.30 21.49 -4.80
CA SER A 361 -6.32 21.64 -6.27
C SER A 361 -4.88 21.74 -6.76
N THR A 362 -4.52 20.90 -7.73
CA THR A 362 -3.19 20.92 -8.35
C THR A 362 -3.28 21.22 -9.83
N ASP A 363 -2.23 21.84 -10.36
CA ASP A 363 -2.09 22.15 -11.79
C ASP A 363 -1.38 21.01 -12.55
N ARG A 364 -1.03 21.24 -13.81
CA ARG A 364 -0.44 20.23 -14.71
C ARG A 364 1.01 19.84 -14.40
N SER A 365 1.70 20.56 -13.51
CA SER A 365 3.14 20.47 -13.31
C SER A 365 3.56 20.62 -11.84
N THR A 366 4.84 20.38 -11.55
CA THR A 366 5.49 20.75 -10.28
C THR A 366 4.85 20.23 -8.98
N ALA A 367 4.71 18.91 -8.86
CA ALA A 367 4.33 18.31 -7.59
C ALA A 367 5.43 18.33 -6.51
N ARG A 368 5.00 18.38 -5.25
CA ARG A 368 5.84 18.27 -4.04
C ARG A 368 5.30 17.21 -3.08
N ARG A 369 5.90 17.05 -1.89
CA ARG A 369 5.54 15.96 -0.96
C ARG A 369 4.09 15.99 -0.47
N GLY A 370 3.44 17.15 -0.51
CA GLY A 370 2.05 17.31 -0.12
C GLY A 370 1.87 17.70 1.33
N PHE A 371 0.84 17.17 2.00
CA PHE A 371 0.51 17.58 3.36
C PHE A 371 0.09 16.41 4.24
N SER A 372 0.18 16.63 5.55
CA SER A 372 -0.39 15.78 6.58
C SER A 372 -1.12 16.61 7.63
N LEU A 373 -2.35 16.22 7.97
CA LEU A 373 -3.26 16.96 8.84
C LEU A 373 -3.82 16.06 9.93
N ALA A 374 -4.11 16.65 11.09
CA ALA A 374 -4.94 16.06 12.12
C ALA A 374 -6.12 16.99 12.45
N TYR A 375 -7.24 16.44 12.90
CA TYR A 375 -8.39 17.23 13.33
C TYR A 375 -9.01 16.67 14.61
N VAL A 376 -9.66 17.55 15.37
CA VAL A 376 -10.46 17.23 16.55
C VAL A 376 -11.76 18.03 16.57
N GLY A 377 -12.83 17.42 17.06
CA GLY A 377 -14.11 18.04 17.30
C GLY A 377 -14.25 18.49 18.75
N GLY A 378 -14.49 19.78 18.98
CA GLY A 378 -14.86 20.31 20.28
C GLY A 378 -16.37 20.45 20.39
N GLY A 379 -17.00 19.72 21.31
CA GLY A 379 -18.46 19.69 21.47
C GLY A 379 -18.97 20.38 22.75
N PRO A 380 -20.29 20.59 22.85
CA PRO A 380 -20.93 21.12 24.06
C PRO A 380 -20.85 20.04 25.14
N GLY A 381 -19.91 20.19 26.07
CA GLY A 381 -19.61 19.19 27.11
C GLY A 381 -18.12 19.01 27.40
N LEU A 382 -17.23 19.46 26.49
CA LEU A 382 -15.79 19.56 26.76
C LEU A 382 -15.37 20.96 27.23
N ALA A 383 -16.24 21.96 27.05
CA ALA A 383 -16.20 23.22 27.78
C ALA A 383 -16.79 23.05 29.18
N GLY A 384 -16.31 22.06 29.94
CA GLY A 384 -16.51 22.04 31.38
C GLY A 384 -15.62 23.13 31.97
N ASN A 385 -16.22 24.10 32.66
CA ASN A 385 -15.53 25.05 33.53
C ASN A 385 -14.51 24.32 34.42
N ARG A 386 -13.28 24.20 33.95
CA ARG A 386 -12.13 23.91 34.79
C ARG A 386 -11.22 25.11 34.61
N ARG A 387 -11.29 26.02 35.59
CA ARG A 387 -10.22 26.99 35.85
C ARG A 387 -8.91 26.23 35.69
N GLU A 388 -8.05 26.68 34.79
CA GLU A 388 -6.68 26.18 34.67
C GLU A 388 -6.01 26.38 36.03
N GLY A 389 -5.99 25.32 36.83
CA GLY A 389 -5.29 25.22 38.09
C GLY A 389 -4.58 23.88 38.10
N GLY A 390 -3.25 23.92 38.10
CA GLY A 390 -2.33 22.85 38.45
C GLY A 390 -2.55 21.47 37.80
N LYS A 391 -1.76 21.13 36.78
CA LYS A 391 -1.55 19.71 36.44
C LYS A 391 -0.57 19.11 37.46
N ARG A 392 -1.07 18.22 38.32
CA ARG A 392 -0.28 17.48 39.32
C ARG A 392 0.38 16.26 38.67
N TRP A 393 1.70 16.12 38.81
CA TRP A 393 2.47 14.99 38.30
C TRP A 393 3.12 14.22 39.44
N THR A 394 3.10 12.89 39.37
CA THR A 394 3.76 12.00 40.34
C THR A 394 4.95 11.29 39.69
N TRP A 395 6.13 11.44 40.27
CA TRP A 395 7.35 10.78 39.84
C TRP A 395 7.50 9.40 40.49
N ASN A 396 7.71 8.36 39.68
CA ASN A 396 7.93 7.00 40.18
C ASN A 396 9.43 6.65 40.20
N TRP A 397 10.01 6.69 41.40
CA TRP A 397 11.43 6.43 41.65
C TRP A 397 11.88 4.99 41.34
N ALA A 398 10.98 4.01 41.26
CA ALA A 398 11.33 2.63 40.90
C ALA A 398 11.55 2.44 39.39
N ARG A 399 10.99 3.34 38.56
CA ARG A 399 11.04 3.26 37.09
C ARG A 399 11.73 4.44 36.43
N GLY A 400 12.11 5.46 37.21
CA GLY A 400 12.80 6.66 36.73
C GLY A 400 12.02 7.47 35.68
N ARG A 401 10.68 7.49 35.75
CA ARG A 401 9.81 8.17 34.76
C ARG A 401 8.60 8.85 35.41
N TRP A 402 8.14 9.94 34.80
CA TRP A 402 6.86 10.62 35.08
C TRP A 402 5.69 9.83 34.45
N GLY A 403 4.50 9.83 35.05
CA GLY A 403 3.26 9.33 34.42
C GLY A 403 2.14 10.38 34.47
N PRO A 404 1.10 10.33 33.61
CA PRO A 404 0.69 9.22 32.72
C PRO A 404 0.92 9.54 31.22
N TRP A 405 1.60 8.66 30.49
CA TRP A 405 1.86 8.83 29.04
C TRP A 405 0.98 7.94 28.17
N GLY A 406 0.46 8.50 27.08
CA GLY A 406 0.22 7.77 25.84
C GLY A 406 1.40 8.01 24.89
N CYS A 407 2.21 6.97 24.65
CA CYS A 407 3.27 6.96 23.64
C CYS A 407 3.17 5.64 22.83
N PHE A 408 3.35 5.72 21.50
CA PHE A 408 3.63 4.59 20.62
C PHE A 408 5.16 4.53 20.33
N PRO A 409 5.71 3.38 19.87
CA PRO A 409 7.12 3.05 20.04
C PRO A 409 8.01 3.93 19.14
N ASP A 410 9.09 4.42 19.74
CA ASP A 410 10.30 4.95 19.08
C ASP A 410 10.38 6.44 18.71
N THR A 411 9.51 7.31 19.23
CA THR A 411 9.84 8.77 19.26
C THR A 411 9.14 9.52 20.40
N CYS A 412 9.92 10.20 21.24
CA CYS A 412 9.41 11.15 22.25
C CYS A 412 9.78 12.57 21.81
N PHE A 413 8.80 13.47 21.69
CA PHE A 413 9.04 14.87 21.34
C PHE A 413 9.26 15.75 22.59
N PRO A 414 10.20 16.71 22.57
CA PRO A 414 10.25 17.76 23.58
C PRO A 414 9.09 18.73 23.38
N PHE A 415 8.46 19.14 24.48
CA PHE A 415 7.47 20.22 24.48
C PHE A 415 8.23 21.55 24.47
N SER A 416 8.16 22.33 23.39
CA SER A 416 8.49 23.76 23.43
C SER A 416 7.18 24.53 23.63
N ALA A 417 7.01 25.11 24.82
CA ALA A 417 5.98 26.12 25.04
C ALA A 417 6.57 27.49 24.63
N PRO A 418 5.92 28.28 23.77
CA PRO A 418 6.43 29.60 23.44
C PRO A 418 6.15 30.55 24.62
N GLN A 419 7.23 31.17 25.11
CA GLN A 419 7.26 32.33 26.01
C GLN A 419 6.72 32.18 27.46
N VAL A 420 7.43 31.43 28.31
CA VAL A 420 7.39 31.66 29.77
C VAL A 420 8.81 31.50 30.33
N SER A 421 9.34 32.55 30.98
CA SER A 421 10.75 32.66 31.39
C SER A 421 11.04 32.32 32.86
N ARG A 422 10.07 31.82 33.64
CA ARG A 422 10.27 31.43 35.05
C ARG A 422 9.34 30.28 35.50
N PHE A 423 9.88 29.38 36.32
CA PHE A 423 9.13 28.36 37.05
C PHE A 423 9.44 28.46 38.55
N ILE A 424 8.44 28.21 39.40
CA ILE A 424 8.63 27.98 40.84
C ILE A 424 8.39 26.49 41.09
N LEU A 425 9.28 25.86 41.89
CA LEU A 425 9.18 24.46 42.28
C LEU A 425 8.83 24.40 43.77
N SER A 426 7.63 23.93 44.13
CA SER A 426 7.31 23.59 45.52
C SER A 426 7.44 22.07 45.72
N ILE A 427 8.05 21.63 46.81
CA ILE A 427 8.25 20.23 47.17
C ILE A 427 7.60 20.00 48.53
N GLU A 428 6.43 19.37 48.56
CA GLU A 428 5.86 18.86 49.81
C GLU A 428 6.14 17.37 49.96
N GLY A 429 6.81 17.01 51.06
CA GLY A 429 7.00 15.64 51.49
C GLY A 429 7.07 15.59 53.02
N LEU A 430 6.26 14.71 53.61
CA LEU A 430 6.23 14.45 55.06
C LEU A 430 7.63 14.07 55.56
N GLY A 431 8.30 15.02 56.22
CA GLY A 431 9.33 14.75 57.23
C GLY A 431 10.81 14.80 56.83
N CYS A 432 11.20 15.12 55.59
CA CYS A 432 12.63 15.20 55.22
C CYS A 432 12.91 16.24 54.10
N ALA A 433 12.75 17.54 54.39
CA ALA A 433 13.49 18.67 53.80
C ALA A 433 12.87 19.99 54.30
N GLU A 434 13.70 20.96 54.69
CA GLU A 434 13.25 22.34 54.93
C GLU A 434 12.72 22.97 53.65
N HIS A 435 11.68 23.80 53.80
CA HIS A 435 11.09 24.62 52.74
C HIS A 435 12.17 25.55 52.15
N ARG A 436 12.50 25.39 50.87
CA ARG A 436 13.37 26.35 50.17
C ARG A 436 12.86 26.63 48.76
N THR A 437 12.49 27.87 48.53
CA THR A 437 12.27 28.45 47.20
C THR A 437 13.62 28.77 46.57
N GLU A 438 13.98 28.07 45.49
CA GLU A 438 15.17 28.41 44.68
C GLU A 438 14.76 28.78 43.25
N HIS A 439 15.37 29.85 42.72
CA HIS A 439 15.24 30.26 41.32
C HIS A 439 16.16 29.41 40.45
N LEU A 440 15.60 28.55 39.61
CA LEU A 440 16.38 27.71 38.70
C LEU A 440 16.44 28.36 37.31
N GLY A 441 17.65 28.67 36.85
CA GLY A 441 17.94 29.01 35.45
C GLY A 441 18.13 27.77 34.58
N GLU A 442 18.24 27.97 33.26
CA GLU A 442 18.17 26.96 32.18
C GLU A 442 19.11 25.73 32.29
N ASP A 443 20.05 25.68 33.24
CA ASP A 443 21.03 24.58 33.34
C ASP A 443 21.24 24.01 34.77
N SER A 444 20.16 23.93 35.55
CA SER A 444 20.23 23.50 36.95
C SER A 444 19.98 22.00 37.13
N ARG A 445 20.94 21.23 37.68
CA ARG A 445 20.77 19.81 38.06
C ARG A 445 20.56 19.62 39.57
N LEU A 446 19.44 19.03 39.97
CA LEU A 446 19.16 18.62 41.35
C LEU A 446 20.10 17.48 41.79
N ARG A 447 20.88 17.70 42.85
CA ARG A 447 21.74 16.65 43.47
C ARG A 447 21.08 16.06 44.71
N ARG A 448 21.16 14.74 44.85
CA ARG A 448 20.69 13.97 46.01
C ARG A 448 21.62 14.22 47.21
N ARG A 449 21.10 14.70 48.35
CA ARG A 449 21.83 14.72 49.63
C ARG A 449 21.15 13.76 50.61
N GLY A 450 21.84 12.67 50.95
CA GLY A 450 21.51 11.78 52.08
C GLY A 450 20.58 10.59 51.77
N PRO A 451 20.59 9.54 52.60
CA PRO A 451 19.75 8.35 52.42
C PRO A 451 18.38 8.52 53.10
N CYS A 452 17.29 8.37 52.33
CA CYS A 452 15.92 8.28 52.87
C CYS A 452 15.59 6.84 53.30
N PRO A 453 14.78 6.63 54.35
CA PRO A 453 14.31 5.31 54.74
C PRO A 453 13.42 4.68 53.66
N ARG A 454 13.49 3.35 53.51
CA ARG A 454 12.63 2.60 52.57
C ARG A 454 11.17 2.73 52.99
N GLY A 455 10.35 3.41 52.17
CA GLY A 455 8.91 3.49 52.36
C GLY A 455 8.26 4.85 52.10
N ALA A 456 9.03 5.94 51.92
CA ALA A 456 8.45 7.24 51.59
C ALA A 456 8.14 7.34 50.09
N SER A 457 6.85 7.41 49.73
CA SER A 457 6.39 7.62 48.36
C SER A 457 5.64 8.95 48.22
N GLY A 458 6.21 9.86 47.45
CA GLY A 458 5.52 11.04 46.93
C GLY A 458 6.25 12.34 47.25
N VAL A 459 6.69 13.03 46.21
CA VAL A 459 6.94 14.47 46.22
C VAL A 459 5.96 15.07 45.22
N VAL A 460 5.25 16.11 45.63
CA VAL A 460 4.34 16.86 44.76
C VAL A 460 5.11 18.07 44.26
N VAL A 461 5.16 18.26 42.95
CA VAL A 461 5.70 19.48 42.33
C VAL A 461 4.58 20.19 41.59
N GLU A 462 4.33 21.44 41.97
CA GLU A 462 3.49 22.37 41.22
C GLU A 462 4.38 23.39 40.50
N ALA A 463 4.02 23.72 39.26
CA ALA A 463 4.65 24.77 38.48
C ALA A 463 3.56 25.61 37.81
N GLY A 464 3.61 26.92 38.01
CA GLY A 464 2.67 27.91 37.47
C GLY A 464 3.34 29.29 37.29
N PRO A 465 2.70 30.22 36.57
CA PRO A 465 3.22 31.58 36.40
C PRO A 465 3.28 32.33 37.74
N GLU A 466 4.27 33.22 37.91
CA GLU A 466 4.60 33.96 39.16
C GLU A 466 3.42 34.80 39.72
N ARG A 467 2.34 35.00 38.94
CA ARG A 467 1.12 35.70 39.38
C ARG A 467 0.15 34.84 40.18
N ASP A 468 0.30 33.52 40.17
CA ASP A 468 -0.63 32.59 40.85
C ASP A 468 -0.18 32.16 42.25
N PHE A 469 0.98 32.64 42.72
CA PHE A 469 1.51 32.36 44.07
C PHE A 469 1.87 33.67 44.79
N ARG A 470 0.87 34.32 45.39
CA ARG A 470 1.03 35.32 46.46
C ARG A 470 0.00 35.09 47.55
#